data_AF-A0A8T8S9I6-F1
#
_entry.id   AF-A0A8T8S9I6-F1
#
_cell.length_a   1.000
_cell.length_b   1.000
_cell.length_c   1.000
_cell.angle_alpha   90.00
_cell.angle_beta   90.00
_cell.angle_gamma   90.00
#
_symmetry.space_group_name_H-M   'P 1'
#
loop_
_entity.id
_entity.type
_entity.pdbx_description
1 polymer ?
#
loop_
_entity_poly.entity_id
_entity_poly.type
_entity_poly.pdbx_seq_one_letter_code
_entity_poly.pdbx_strand_id
1 'polypeptide(L)'
;MMQDTIADVPRLLKGLLGRAKDESYLRRFNFGKVVDDAANPAANGWFGNMATNKAHLDLTAYSDQVLPTFYTQRRDSVTGKWEPDIDWEAVEALWAEERAFLKALLLAIHTTSGMPNRGAELLETTWMNSVGVRLRNVLAGYGGEVWLDSTYSKTDYKSTRLKQNIRFLHPEVAKSFLVYLCTVRQVTDAFFRIKHGVKRYYVWCDANPTSPRGTARWDTTVLSRELSRRCALSGVGAELTVASWR
;
A
#
# COMPACT_ATOMS: atom_id res chain seq x y z
N MET A 1 -1.59 -19.13 13.09
CA MET A 1 -2.46 -18.14 12.40
C MET A 1 -1.90 -16.72 12.49
N MET A 2 -1.90 -16.06 13.66
CA MET A 2 -1.47 -14.65 13.77
C MET A 2 0.05 -14.46 13.54
N GLN A 3 0.89 -15.32 14.13
CA GLN A 3 2.34 -15.29 13.91
C GLN A 3 2.71 -15.48 12.43
N ASP A 4 2.09 -16.46 11.76
CA ASP A 4 2.30 -16.71 10.32
C ASP A 4 1.88 -15.53 9.46
N THR A 5 0.80 -14.85 9.86
CA THR A 5 0.27 -13.69 9.14
C THR A 5 1.20 -12.49 9.25
N ILE A 6 1.77 -12.22 10.44
CA ILE A 6 2.78 -11.16 10.62
C ILE A 6 4.06 -11.50 9.84
N ALA A 7 4.54 -12.75 9.93
CA ALA A 7 5.79 -13.18 9.29
C ALA A 7 5.73 -13.17 7.75
N ASP A 8 4.54 -13.37 7.18
CA ASP A 8 4.36 -13.35 5.73
C ASP A 8 4.51 -11.96 5.10
N VAL A 9 4.19 -10.88 5.84
CA VAL A 9 4.31 -9.51 5.35
C VAL A 9 5.76 -9.17 4.96
N PRO A 10 6.77 -9.26 5.86
CA PRO A 10 8.15 -8.97 5.50
C PRO A 10 8.71 -9.99 4.51
N ARG A 11 8.27 -11.26 4.56
CA ARG A 11 8.70 -12.30 3.60
C ARG A 11 8.29 -11.97 2.17
N LEU A 12 7.02 -11.62 1.96
CA LEU A 12 6.50 -11.25 0.64
C LEU A 12 7.08 -9.92 0.16
N LEU A 13 7.24 -8.95 1.07
CA LEU A 13 7.92 -7.69 0.75
C LEU A 13 9.35 -7.94 0.26
N LYS A 14 10.11 -8.82 0.93
CA LYS A 14 11.47 -9.19 0.51
C LYS A 14 11.51 -9.73 -0.93
N GLY A 15 10.52 -10.53 -1.33
CA GLY A 15 10.40 -11.00 -2.72
C GLY A 15 10.23 -9.86 -3.73
N LEU A 16 9.45 -8.84 -3.38
CA LEU A 16 9.29 -7.64 -4.20
C LEU A 16 10.59 -6.82 -4.26
N LEU A 17 11.23 -6.59 -3.10
CA LEU A 17 12.47 -5.80 -2.99
C LEU A 17 13.65 -6.45 -3.71
N GLY A 18 13.71 -7.78 -3.77
CA GLY A 18 14.77 -8.55 -4.41
C GLY A 18 14.90 -8.37 -5.93
N ARG A 19 14.04 -7.53 -6.54
CA ARG A 19 14.20 -7.04 -7.92
C ARG A 19 15.29 -5.97 -8.06
N ALA A 20 15.57 -5.24 -6.98
CA ALA A 20 16.70 -4.34 -6.94
C ALA A 20 17.99 -5.16 -6.87
N LYS A 21 19.03 -4.72 -7.59
CA LYS A 21 20.36 -5.37 -7.55
C LYS A 21 21.08 -5.09 -6.23
N ASP A 22 20.79 -3.95 -5.62
CA ASP A 22 21.33 -3.51 -4.35
C ASP A 22 20.22 -2.99 -3.44
N GLU A 23 20.13 -3.55 -2.23
CA GLU A 23 19.20 -3.16 -1.17
C GLU A 23 19.83 -2.20 -0.14
N SER A 24 21.07 -1.73 -0.35
CA SER A 24 21.77 -0.83 0.58
C SER A 24 21.02 0.47 0.87
N TYR A 25 20.17 0.92 -0.07
CA TYR A 25 19.30 2.08 0.08
C TYR A 25 18.36 1.97 1.30
N LEU A 26 17.98 0.75 1.72
CA LEU A 26 17.16 0.53 2.91
C LEU A 26 17.86 1.03 4.19
N ARG A 27 19.20 1.07 4.21
CA ARG A 27 19.96 1.62 5.35
C ARG A 27 19.76 3.12 5.53
N ARG A 28 19.33 3.82 4.48
CA ARG A 28 19.01 5.25 4.53
C ARG A 28 17.64 5.51 5.13
N PHE A 29 16.77 4.50 5.19
CA PHE A 29 15.43 4.64 5.76
C PHE A 29 15.51 4.69 7.27
N ASN A 30 15.38 5.90 7.81
CA ASN A 30 15.31 6.13 9.25
C ASN A 30 13.89 6.55 9.63
N PHE A 31 12.98 5.56 9.66
CA PHE A 31 11.57 5.80 10.01
C PHE A 31 11.38 6.36 11.42
N GLY A 32 12.33 6.15 12.34
CA GLY A 32 12.32 6.76 13.67
C GLY A 32 12.45 8.29 13.65
N LYS A 33 12.94 8.86 12.54
CA LYS A 33 13.07 10.31 12.32
C LYS A 33 12.06 10.87 11.30
N VAL A 34 11.21 10.01 10.75
CA VAL A 34 10.15 10.45 9.83
C VAL A 34 9.05 11.10 10.65
N VAL A 35 8.66 12.30 10.25
CA VAL A 35 7.53 13.04 10.81
C VAL A 35 6.39 13.08 9.80
N ASP A 36 5.15 13.12 10.27
CA ASP A 36 4.00 13.30 9.40
C ASP A 36 3.11 14.45 9.88
N ASP A 37 2.41 15.07 8.92
CA ASP A 37 1.41 16.11 9.18
C ASP A 37 0.04 15.64 8.68
N ALA A 38 -0.78 15.19 9.63
CA ALA A 38 -2.14 14.74 9.37
C ALA A 38 -3.09 15.85 8.89
N ALA A 39 -2.74 17.12 9.08
CA ALA A 39 -3.52 18.27 8.63
C ALA A 39 -3.08 18.78 7.25
N ASN A 40 -1.94 18.30 6.71
CA ASN A 40 -1.42 18.72 5.42
C ASN A 40 -2.48 18.54 4.31
N PRO A 41 -2.99 19.64 3.70
CA PRO A 41 -4.05 19.58 2.70
C PRO A 41 -3.50 19.38 1.28
N ALA A 42 -2.17 19.35 1.09
CA ALA A 42 -1.56 19.30 -0.22
C ALA A 42 -2.09 18.12 -1.03
N ALA A 43 -2.43 18.38 -2.29
CA ALA A 43 -2.80 17.34 -3.23
C ALA A 43 -1.67 16.30 -3.34
N ASN A 44 -2.01 15.02 -3.25
CA ASN A 44 -1.05 13.92 -3.20
C ASN A 44 -0.16 13.87 -1.95
N GLY A 45 -0.40 14.73 -0.95
CA GLY A 45 0.41 14.81 0.25
C GLY A 45 0.42 13.51 1.06
N TRP A 46 1.62 13.10 1.46
CA TRP A 46 1.95 12.04 2.41
C TRP A 46 3.33 12.32 3.03
N PHE A 47 3.72 11.59 4.07
CA PHE A 47 4.98 11.82 4.78
C PHE A 47 6.20 11.85 3.85
N GLY A 48 6.23 11.03 2.80
CA GLY A 48 7.34 10.98 1.84
C GLY A 48 7.54 12.27 1.03
N ASN A 49 6.54 13.15 0.96
CA ASN A 49 6.67 14.45 0.31
C ASN A 49 7.18 15.56 1.23
N MET A 50 7.33 15.31 2.54
CA MET A 50 7.75 16.35 3.47
C MET A 50 9.25 16.60 3.36
N ALA A 51 9.62 17.88 3.22
CA ALA A 51 11.02 18.28 3.07
C ALA A 51 11.91 17.80 4.25
N THR A 52 11.35 17.78 5.45
CA THR A 52 12.00 17.27 6.67
C THR A 52 12.39 15.80 6.60
N ASN A 53 11.68 15.00 5.81
CA ASN A 53 11.93 13.56 5.69
C ASN A 53 12.93 13.20 4.58
N LYS A 54 13.32 14.17 3.74
CA LYS A 54 14.22 13.92 2.59
C LYS A 54 15.59 13.38 3.02
N ALA A 55 16.08 13.76 4.20
CA ALA A 55 17.36 13.27 4.73
C ALA A 55 17.26 11.85 5.33
N HIS A 56 16.05 11.29 5.45
CA HIS A 56 15.76 10.04 6.16
C HIS A 56 15.10 9.00 5.26
N LEU A 57 14.88 9.32 3.98
CA LEU A 57 14.25 8.48 2.99
C LEU A 57 15.01 8.58 1.67
N ASP A 58 15.00 7.50 0.92
CA ASP A 58 15.52 7.44 -0.45
C ASP A 58 14.43 6.84 -1.35
N LEU A 59 13.58 7.72 -1.87
CA LEU A 59 12.38 7.32 -2.61
C LEU A 59 12.68 6.95 -4.07
N THR A 60 13.90 7.19 -4.56
CA THR A 60 14.26 6.95 -5.97
C THR A 60 15.19 5.76 -6.14
N ALA A 61 16.03 5.42 -5.16
CA ALA A 61 17.02 4.35 -5.32
C ALA A 61 16.43 2.98 -5.72
N TYR A 62 15.23 2.64 -5.24
CA TYR A 62 14.55 1.43 -5.69
C TYR A 62 14.02 1.58 -7.12
N SER A 63 13.34 2.68 -7.43
CA SER A 63 12.77 2.89 -8.77
C SER A 63 13.83 3.02 -9.86
N ASP A 64 14.97 3.63 -9.55
CA ASP A 64 16.07 3.83 -10.50
C ASP A 64 16.70 2.50 -10.91
N GLN A 65 16.65 1.49 -10.03
CA GLN A 65 17.10 0.13 -10.33
C GLN A 65 16.04 -0.71 -11.05
N VAL A 66 14.77 -0.53 -10.70
CA VAL A 66 13.70 -1.46 -11.06
C VAL A 66 12.90 -0.99 -12.27
N LEU A 67 12.63 0.31 -12.45
CA LEU A 67 11.90 0.79 -13.63
C LEU A 67 12.57 0.38 -14.96
N PRO A 68 13.91 0.53 -15.14
CA PRO A 68 14.55 0.18 -16.40
C PRO A 68 14.41 -1.29 -16.80
N THR A 69 14.20 -2.20 -15.83
CA THR A 69 14.09 -3.65 -16.12
C THR A 69 12.78 -4.04 -16.80
N PHE A 70 11.81 -3.13 -16.85
CA PHE A 70 10.52 -3.33 -17.53
C PHE A 70 10.45 -2.66 -18.90
N TYR A 71 11.53 -2.03 -19.35
CA TYR A 71 11.60 -1.46 -20.69
C TYR A 71 12.36 -2.39 -21.61
N THR A 72 11.72 -2.76 -22.71
CA THR A 72 12.33 -3.42 -23.86
C THR A 72 12.51 -2.42 -25.00
N GLN A 73 13.08 -2.88 -26.10
CA GLN A 73 13.24 -2.10 -27.32
C GLN A 73 12.27 -2.65 -28.35
N ARG A 74 11.41 -1.80 -28.90
CA ARG A 74 10.53 -2.14 -30.02
C ARG A 74 10.89 -1.28 -31.22
N ARG A 75 10.96 -1.89 -32.39
CA ARG A 75 11.14 -1.15 -33.64
C ARG A 75 9.80 -0.63 -34.11
N ASP A 76 9.67 0.68 -34.23
CA ASP A 76 8.50 1.31 -34.81
C ASP A 76 8.41 0.97 -36.30
N SER A 77 7.24 0.50 -36.73
CA SER A 77 7.04 -0.03 -38.09
C SER A 77 6.97 1.06 -39.16
N VAL A 78 6.73 2.31 -38.77
CA VAL A 78 6.54 3.45 -39.68
C VAL A 78 7.85 4.21 -39.86
N THR A 79 8.52 4.53 -38.75
CA THR A 79 9.75 5.33 -38.70
C THR A 79 11.00 4.46 -38.74
N GLY A 80 10.88 3.16 -38.49
CA GLY A 80 12.01 2.22 -38.42
C GLY A 80 12.93 2.42 -37.22
N LYS A 81 12.60 3.36 -36.32
CA LYS A 81 13.39 3.71 -35.13
C LYS A 81 13.12 2.71 -33.99
N TRP A 82 14.12 2.52 -33.15
CA TRP A 82 13.94 1.79 -31.91
C TRP A 82 13.40 2.72 -30.83
N GLU A 83 12.30 2.32 -30.22
CA GLU A 83 11.62 3.04 -29.17
C GLU A 83 11.51 2.16 -27.92
N PRO A 84 11.61 2.75 -26.71
CA PRO A 84 11.37 2.02 -25.49
C PRO A 84 9.92 1.55 -25.43
N ASP A 85 9.72 0.25 -25.23
CA ASP A 85 8.41 -0.36 -25.04
C ASP A 85 8.31 -0.98 -23.66
N ILE A 86 7.15 -0.96 -23.04
CA ILE A 86 6.97 -1.51 -21.69
C ILE A 86 6.63 -2.99 -21.81
N ASP A 87 7.38 -3.82 -21.11
CA ASP A 87 7.05 -5.24 -20.91
C ASP A 87 5.85 -5.34 -19.95
N TRP A 88 4.65 -5.28 -20.52
CA TRP A 88 3.41 -5.36 -19.75
C TRP A 88 3.20 -6.72 -19.10
N GLU A 89 3.76 -7.81 -19.64
CA GLU A 89 3.66 -9.13 -19.02
C GLU A 89 4.46 -9.16 -17.71
N ALA A 90 5.69 -8.65 -17.73
CA ALA A 90 6.50 -8.50 -16.53
C ALA A 90 5.85 -7.54 -15.51
N VAL A 91 5.22 -6.44 -15.96
CA VAL A 91 4.49 -5.51 -15.09
C VAL A 91 3.29 -6.20 -14.42
N GLU A 92 2.50 -6.99 -15.16
CA GLU A 92 1.38 -7.75 -14.59
C GLU A 92 1.85 -8.79 -13.59
N ALA A 93 2.98 -9.45 -13.84
CA ALA A 93 3.60 -10.36 -12.87
C ALA A 93 4.03 -9.62 -11.58
N LEU A 94 4.61 -8.42 -11.69
CA LEU A 94 4.91 -7.56 -10.54
C LEU A 94 3.64 -7.19 -9.76
N TRP A 95 2.56 -6.81 -10.45
CA TRP A 95 1.29 -6.49 -9.78
C TRP A 95 0.62 -7.70 -9.13
N ALA A 96 0.78 -8.91 -9.68
CA ALA A 96 0.30 -10.13 -9.05
C ALA A 96 1.04 -10.41 -7.73
N GLU A 97 2.36 -10.22 -7.70
CA GLU A 97 3.15 -10.32 -6.46
C GLU A 97 2.82 -9.22 -5.46
N GLU A 98 2.66 -7.97 -5.92
CA GLU A 98 2.20 -6.86 -5.09
C GLU A 98 0.83 -7.17 -4.48
N ARG A 99 -0.11 -7.72 -5.25
CA ARG A 99 -1.44 -8.12 -4.78
C ARG A 99 -1.34 -9.17 -3.68
N ALA A 100 -0.43 -10.14 -3.80
CA ALA A 100 -0.19 -11.15 -2.78
C ALA A 100 0.34 -10.52 -1.48
N PHE A 101 1.31 -9.61 -1.58
CA PHE A 101 1.80 -8.82 -0.44
C PHE A 101 0.68 -8.00 0.21
N LEU A 102 -0.10 -7.25 -0.58
CA LEU A 102 -1.18 -6.39 -0.09
C LEU A 102 -2.28 -7.18 0.61
N LYS A 103 -2.58 -8.41 0.16
CA LYS A 103 -3.50 -9.33 0.86
C LYS A 103 -2.95 -9.78 2.22
N ALA A 104 -1.68 -10.14 2.28
CA ALA A 104 -1.03 -10.51 3.54
C ALA A 104 -1.00 -9.31 4.51
N LEU A 105 -0.68 -8.11 4.01
CA LEU A 105 -0.72 -6.87 4.77
C LEU A 105 -2.13 -6.58 5.31
N LEU A 106 -3.14 -6.69 4.46
CA LEU A 106 -4.55 -6.48 4.84
C LEU A 106 -4.96 -7.38 6.01
N LEU A 107 -4.63 -8.67 5.90
CA LEU A 107 -4.95 -9.65 6.93
C LEU A 107 -4.13 -9.41 8.21
N ALA A 108 -2.84 -9.10 8.10
CA ALA A 108 -1.99 -8.80 9.25
C ALA A 108 -2.54 -7.61 10.03
N ILE A 109 -2.88 -6.51 9.35
CA ILE A 109 -3.49 -5.33 9.99
C ILE A 109 -4.82 -5.72 10.67
N HIS A 110 -5.69 -6.45 9.97
CA HIS A 110 -6.99 -6.85 10.50
C HIS A 110 -6.91 -7.73 11.76
N THR A 111 -5.89 -8.58 11.85
CA THR A 111 -5.74 -9.57 12.93
C THR A 111 -4.88 -9.10 14.09
N THR A 112 -4.11 -8.01 13.93
CA THR A 112 -3.08 -7.61 14.93
C THR A 112 -3.18 -6.17 15.42
N SER A 113 -3.90 -5.29 14.72
CA SER A 113 -3.90 -3.84 14.99
C SER A 113 -5.11 -3.38 15.82
N GLY A 114 -5.28 -4.00 16.99
CA GLY A 114 -6.38 -3.73 17.94
C GLY A 114 -7.69 -4.45 17.60
N MET A 115 -8.83 -3.92 18.07
CA MET A 115 -10.16 -4.52 17.85
C MET A 115 -10.46 -4.72 16.35
N PRO A 116 -11.02 -5.82 15.86
CA PRO A 116 -11.20 -6.01 14.41
C PRO A 116 -12.01 -4.88 13.73
N ASN A 117 -11.47 -4.33 12.64
CA ASN A 117 -12.19 -3.34 11.81
C ASN A 117 -13.41 -3.97 11.14
N ARG A 118 -14.42 -3.17 10.81
CA ARG A 118 -15.31 -3.57 9.70
C ARG A 118 -14.43 -3.63 8.45
N GLY A 119 -14.45 -4.76 7.73
CA GLY A 119 -13.59 -4.94 6.55
C GLY A 119 -13.67 -3.77 5.56
N ALA A 120 -14.86 -3.17 5.42
CA ALA A 120 -15.09 -2.00 4.57
C ALA A 120 -14.30 -0.75 5.02
N GLU A 121 -14.14 -0.50 6.32
CA GLU A 121 -13.39 0.65 6.86
C GLU A 121 -11.90 0.52 6.56
N LEU A 122 -11.34 -0.69 6.75
CA LEU A 122 -9.95 -0.96 6.42
C LEU A 122 -9.70 -0.79 4.92
N LEU A 123 -10.62 -1.26 4.06
CA LEU A 123 -10.52 -1.11 2.61
C LEU A 123 -10.72 0.32 2.11
N GLU A 124 -11.15 1.25 2.96
CA GLU A 124 -11.14 2.70 2.66
C GLU A 124 -9.81 3.38 2.93
N THR A 125 -8.79 2.65 3.38
CA THR A 125 -7.50 3.23 3.72
C THR A 125 -6.83 3.88 2.51
N THR A 126 -6.48 5.15 2.66
CA THR A 126 -5.76 5.97 1.70
C THR A 126 -4.39 6.35 2.26
N TRP A 127 -3.36 6.13 1.46
CA TRP A 127 -1.96 6.39 1.87
C TRP A 127 -1.45 7.77 1.46
N MET A 128 -2.17 8.44 0.56
CA MET A 128 -1.88 9.78 0.07
C MET A 128 -3.17 10.58 -0.12
N ASN A 129 -3.08 11.91 -0.01
CA ASN A 129 -4.24 12.78 -0.14
C ASN A 129 -4.83 12.72 -1.55
N SER A 130 -6.15 12.57 -1.63
CA SER A 130 -6.90 12.74 -2.88
C SER A 130 -7.16 14.22 -3.16
N VAL A 131 -7.07 14.63 -4.42
CA VAL A 131 -7.27 16.03 -4.83
C VAL A 131 -8.67 16.51 -4.43
N GLY A 132 -8.76 17.44 -3.48
CA GLY A 132 -10.00 18.14 -3.11
C GLY A 132 -11.10 17.31 -2.45
N VAL A 133 -10.82 16.07 -2.02
CA VAL A 133 -11.87 15.14 -1.55
C VAL A 133 -11.63 14.63 -0.14
N ARG A 134 -10.48 14.00 0.12
CA ARG A 134 -10.22 13.29 1.39
C ARG A 134 -8.73 13.32 1.71
N LEU A 135 -8.41 13.70 2.96
CA LEU A 135 -7.08 13.54 3.54
C LEU A 135 -6.75 12.05 3.69
N ARG A 136 -5.48 11.69 3.56
CA ARG A 136 -5.03 10.32 3.80
C ARG A 136 -5.33 9.91 5.25
N ASN A 137 -5.48 8.61 5.47
CA ASN A 137 -5.63 8.08 6.83
C ASN A 137 -4.49 7.14 7.25
N VAL A 138 -3.54 6.83 6.37
CA VAL A 138 -2.23 6.30 6.79
C VAL A 138 -1.35 7.46 7.22
N LEU A 139 -0.83 7.39 8.44
CA LEU A 139 0.03 8.41 9.00
C LEU A 139 1.26 7.75 9.65
N ALA A 140 2.42 8.36 9.42
CA ALA A 140 3.68 7.94 10.08
C ALA A 140 3.83 8.70 11.40
N GLY A 141 4.10 7.95 12.47
CA GLY A 141 4.26 8.45 13.84
C GLY A 141 5.72 8.40 14.31
N TYR A 142 5.91 8.84 15.56
CA TYR A 142 7.22 8.82 16.22
C TYR A 142 7.80 7.39 16.28
N GLY A 143 9.12 7.25 16.18
CA GLY A 143 9.75 5.93 16.33
C GLY A 143 9.48 4.95 15.19
N GLY A 144 8.92 5.40 14.05
CA GLY A 144 8.55 4.54 12.93
C GLY A 144 7.19 3.86 13.10
N GLU A 145 6.37 4.35 14.03
CA GLU A 145 4.99 3.92 14.17
C GLU A 145 4.18 4.25 12.91
N VAL A 146 3.15 3.45 12.67
CA VAL A 146 2.11 3.77 11.68
C VAL A 146 0.78 3.67 12.38
N TRP A 147 -0.07 4.66 12.19
CA TRP A 147 -1.47 4.55 12.58
C TRP A 147 -2.43 4.77 11.42
N LEU A 148 -3.58 4.12 11.52
CA LEU A 148 -4.71 4.30 10.63
C LEU A 148 -5.77 5.14 11.34
N ASP A 149 -6.15 6.27 10.76
CA ASP A 149 -7.26 7.11 11.24
C ASP A 149 -8.55 6.83 10.44
N SER A 150 -9.23 5.74 10.79
CA SER A 150 -10.46 5.36 10.10
C SER A 150 -11.66 6.13 10.67
N THR A 151 -12.23 7.06 9.90
CA THR A 151 -13.46 7.78 10.29
C THR A 151 -14.70 6.95 9.95
N TYR A 152 -15.64 6.86 10.91
CA TYR A 152 -16.81 5.98 10.82
C TYR A 152 -17.97 6.53 9.97
N SER A 153 -18.09 7.86 9.76
CA SER A 153 -19.23 8.44 9.04
C SER A 153 -18.85 9.46 7.97
N LYS A 154 -19.66 9.50 6.90
CA LYS A 154 -19.52 10.46 5.81
C LYS A 154 -19.74 11.91 6.26
N THR A 155 -20.50 12.10 7.32
CA THR A 155 -20.85 13.40 7.90
C THR A 155 -19.72 13.95 8.77
N ASP A 156 -18.97 13.07 9.43
CA ASP A 156 -17.80 13.41 10.27
C ASP A 156 -16.53 13.72 9.45
N TYR A 157 -16.57 13.60 8.13
CA TYR A 157 -15.45 14.04 7.27
C TYR A 157 -15.34 15.56 7.16
N LYS A 158 -16.40 16.32 7.50
CA LYS A 158 -16.45 17.78 7.37
C LYS A 158 -16.58 18.52 8.70
N SER A 159 -17.14 17.89 9.75
CA SER A 159 -17.15 18.44 11.10
C SER A 159 -15.99 17.88 11.90
N THR A 160 -15.31 18.75 12.66
CA THR A 160 -14.34 18.48 13.74
C THR A 160 -14.16 17.00 14.11
N ARG A 161 -12.89 16.51 14.09
CA ARG A 161 -12.34 15.18 14.44
C ARG A 161 -12.83 14.56 15.79
N LEU A 162 -14.12 14.51 16.06
CA LEU A 162 -14.68 14.21 17.38
C LEU A 162 -14.77 12.70 17.69
N LYS A 163 -14.66 11.83 16.66
CA LYS A 163 -14.60 10.36 16.83
C LYS A 163 -13.61 9.75 15.83
N GLN A 164 -12.35 9.67 16.23
CA GLN A 164 -11.30 8.97 15.48
C GLN A 164 -11.21 7.52 15.95
N ASN A 165 -11.18 6.56 15.01
CA ASN A 165 -10.79 5.19 15.31
C ASN A 165 -9.31 5.03 14.95
N ILE A 166 -8.44 5.52 15.84
CA ILE A 166 -6.98 5.47 15.66
C ILE A 166 -6.49 4.07 16.00
N ARG A 167 -5.66 3.51 15.12
CA ARG A 167 -5.09 2.17 15.29
C ARG A 167 -3.62 2.16 15.00
N PHE A 168 -2.84 1.79 15.99
CA PHE A 168 -1.42 1.52 15.82
C PHE A 168 -1.23 0.17 15.16
N LEU A 169 -0.41 0.14 14.11
CA LEU A 169 -0.01 -1.11 13.48
C LEU A 169 1.04 -1.81 14.32
N HIS A 170 1.04 -3.14 14.30
CA HIS A 170 2.11 -3.94 14.88
C HIS A 170 3.47 -3.49 14.30
N PRO A 171 4.56 -3.34 15.09
CA PRO A 171 5.81 -2.74 14.64
C PRO A 171 6.41 -3.33 13.35
N GLU A 172 6.44 -4.66 13.23
CA GLU A 172 6.93 -5.34 12.01
C GLU A 172 6.04 -5.09 10.78
N VAL A 173 4.73 -4.94 10.99
CA VAL A 173 3.76 -4.63 9.93
C VAL A 173 3.90 -3.16 9.53
N ALA A 174 4.04 -2.27 10.50
CA ALA A 174 4.29 -0.84 10.30
C ALA A 174 5.55 -0.61 9.46
N LYS A 175 6.68 -1.21 9.88
CA LYS A 175 7.95 -1.13 9.17
C LYS A 175 7.85 -1.64 7.74
N SER A 176 7.28 -2.83 7.54
CA SER A 176 7.09 -3.39 6.20
C SER A 176 6.20 -2.49 5.33
N PHE A 177 5.15 -1.92 5.91
CA PHE A 177 4.25 -1.04 5.17
C PHE A 177 4.94 0.27 4.76
N LEU A 178 5.71 0.89 5.66
CA LEU A 178 6.47 2.10 5.35
C LEU A 178 7.52 1.86 4.26
N VAL A 179 8.26 0.74 4.33
CA VAL A 179 9.21 0.35 3.28
C VAL A 179 8.48 0.20 1.95
N TYR A 180 7.38 -0.56 1.91
CA TYR A 180 6.56 -0.75 0.72
C TYR A 180 6.11 0.58 0.10
N LEU A 181 5.59 1.52 0.90
CA LEU A 181 5.15 2.82 0.43
C LEU A 181 6.32 3.64 -0.14
N CYS A 182 7.52 3.52 0.42
CA CYS A 182 8.70 4.25 -0.05
C CYS A 182 9.37 3.62 -1.29
N THR A 183 9.07 2.36 -1.62
CA THR A 183 9.77 1.60 -2.67
C THR A 183 8.82 1.07 -3.72
N VAL A 184 8.29 -0.15 -3.50
CA VAL A 184 7.50 -0.92 -4.46
C VAL A 184 6.29 -0.13 -4.93
N ARG A 185 5.59 0.56 -4.00
CA ARG A 185 4.40 1.36 -4.33
C ARG A 185 4.71 2.44 -5.37
N GLN A 186 5.88 3.07 -5.31
CA GLN A 186 6.26 4.15 -6.23
C GLN A 186 6.42 3.63 -7.66
N VAL A 187 7.02 2.44 -7.82
CA VAL A 187 7.19 1.77 -9.11
C VAL A 187 5.85 1.28 -9.66
N THR A 188 5.07 0.57 -8.83
CA THR A 188 3.80 0.01 -9.27
C THR A 188 2.77 1.09 -9.60
N ASP A 189 2.76 2.23 -8.87
CA ASP A 189 1.93 3.39 -9.20
C ASP A 189 2.39 4.13 -10.46
N ALA A 190 3.68 4.12 -10.78
CA ALA A 190 4.18 4.69 -12.02
C ALA A 190 3.59 3.94 -13.23
N PHE A 191 3.71 2.60 -13.26
CA PHE A 191 3.11 1.79 -14.31
C PHE A 191 1.58 1.87 -14.32
N PHE A 192 0.95 1.95 -13.14
CA PHE A 192 -0.51 2.02 -13.06
C PHE A 192 -1.02 3.31 -13.69
N ARG A 193 -0.32 4.43 -13.44
CA ARG A 193 -0.61 5.72 -14.08
C ARG A 193 -0.38 5.67 -15.59
N ILE A 194 0.69 5.03 -16.05
CA ILE A 194 0.96 4.89 -17.50
C ILE A 194 -0.15 4.07 -18.18
N LYS A 195 -0.56 2.95 -17.57
CA LYS A 195 -1.55 2.04 -18.16
C LYS A 195 -2.98 2.57 -18.12
N HIS A 196 -3.37 3.20 -17.01
CA HIS A 196 -4.77 3.53 -16.74
C HIS A 196 -5.06 5.04 -16.68
N GLY A 197 -4.03 5.90 -16.73
CA GLY A 197 -4.20 7.36 -16.67
C GLY A 197 -4.67 7.90 -15.31
N VAL A 198 -4.66 7.06 -14.26
CA VAL A 198 -5.20 7.42 -12.93
C VAL A 198 -4.25 7.04 -11.79
N LYS A 199 -4.45 7.65 -10.60
CA LYS A 199 -3.64 7.38 -9.39
C LYS A 199 -4.39 6.45 -8.43
N ARG A 200 -3.62 5.62 -7.70
CA ARG A 200 -4.15 4.76 -6.64
C ARG A 200 -4.04 5.46 -5.27
N TYR A 201 -5.07 6.21 -4.87
CA TYR A 201 -5.13 6.83 -3.54
C TYR A 201 -5.37 5.80 -2.42
N TYR A 202 -6.21 4.80 -2.70
CA TYR A 202 -6.44 3.69 -1.79
C TYR A 202 -5.25 2.74 -1.76
N VAL A 203 -4.96 2.18 -0.59
CA VAL A 203 -3.94 1.12 -0.44
C VAL A 203 -4.35 -0.11 -1.25
N TRP A 204 -5.62 -0.52 -1.10
CA TRP A 204 -6.21 -1.70 -1.72
C TRP A 204 -7.25 -1.29 -2.78
N CYS A 205 -6.83 -1.16 -4.02
CA CYS A 205 -7.73 -0.87 -5.13
C CYS A 205 -7.24 -1.44 -6.45
N ASP A 206 -8.19 -1.64 -7.36
CA ASP A 206 -7.96 -2.00 -8.75
C ASP A 206 -8.41 -0.85 -9.68
N ALA A 207 -7.93 -0.85 -10.93
CA ALA A 207 -8.45 0.05 -11.94
C ALA A 207 -9.93 -0.24 -12.19
N ASN A 208 -10.74 0.81 -12.30
CA ASN A 208 -12.14 0.67 -12.65
C ASN A 208 -12.56 1.88 -13.51
N PRO A 209 -12.68 1.70 -14.84
CA PRO A 209 -13.01 2.78 -15.76
C PRO A 209 -14.45 3.31 -15.58
N THR A 210 -15.35 2.56 -14.94
CA THR A 210 -16.72 3.02 -14.66
C THR A 210 -16.82 3.83 -13.35
N SER A 211 -15.77 3.81 -12.53
CA SER A 211 -15.68 4.65 -11.34
C SER A 211 -15.31 6.08 -11.73
N PRO A 212 -15.95 7.12 -11.17
CA PRO A 212 -15.56 8.52 -11.39
C PRO A 212 -14.10 8.83 -11.01
N ARG A 213 -13.48 8.00 -10.18
CA ARG A 213 -12.07 8.11 -9.77
C ARG A 213 -11.10 7.25 -10.59
N GLY A 214 -11.62 6.49 -11.56
CA GLY A 214 -10.90 5.47 -12.33
C GLY A 214 -10.36 4.29 -11.51
N THR A 215 -10.68 4.22 -10.22
CA THR A 215 -10.27 3.16 -9.30
C THR A 215 -11.45 2.73 -8.44
N ALA A 216 -11.44 1.46 -8.05
CA ALA A 216 -12.37 0.90 -7.08
C ALA A 216 -11.60 0.19 -5.97
N ARG A 217 -11.95 0.47 -4.71
CA ARG A 217 -11.41 -0.27 -3.57
C ARG A 217 -11.74 -1.75 -3.71
N TRP A 218 -10.89 -2.62 -3.17
CA TRP A 218 -11.22 -4.04 -3.08
C TRP A 218 -12.49 -4.25 -2.27
N ASP A 219 -13.19 -5.35 -2.56
CA ASP A 219 -14.38 -5.75 -1.83
C ASP A 219 -14.02 -6.54 -0.56
N THR A 220 -14.90 -6.47 0.45
CA THR A 220 -14.73 -7.18 1.73
C THR A 220 -14.55 -8.69 1.59
N THR A 221 -15.05 -9.29 0.50
CA THR A 221 -14.85 -10.70 0.15
C THR A 221 -13.38 -11.09 0.04
N VAL A 222 -12.47 -10.16 -0.31
CA VAL A 222 -11.03 -10.44 -0.34
C VAL A 222 -10.51 -10.74 1.07
N LEU A 223 -10.86 -9.90 2.05
CA LEU A 223 -10.46 -10.11 3.44
C LEU A 223 -11.08 -11.41 4.00
N SER A 224 -12.37 -11.64 3.76
CA SER A 224 -13.05 -12.86 4.20
C SER A 224 -12.38 -14.11 3.63
N ARG A 225 -12.05 -14.12 2.33
CA ARG A 225 -11.39 -15.28 1.68
C ARG A 225 -10.01 -15.55 2.26
N GLU A 226 -9.20 -14.52 2.48
CA GLU A 226 -7.86 -14.70 3.05
C GLU A 226 -7.93 -15.14 4.52
N LEU A 227 -8.92 -14.66 5.29
CA LEU A 227 -9.15 -15.13 6.66
C LEU A 227 -9.58 -16.61 6.68
N SER A 228 -10.56 -17.01 5.87
CA SER A 228 -11.01 -18.40 5.76
C SER A 228 -9.85 -19.33 5.35
N ARG A 229 -9.06 -18.95 4.35
CA ARG A 229 -7.89 -19.73 3.91
C ARG A 229 -6.89 -19.95 5.04
N ARG A 230 -6.68 -18.94 5.89
CA ARG A 230 -5.75 -19.03 7.03
C ARG A 230 -6.31 -19.82 8.20
N CYS A 231 -7.62 -19.78 8.40
CA CYS A 231 -8.30 -20.67 9.35
C CYS A 231 -8.09 -22.13 8.97
N ALA A 232 -8.32 -22.47 7.70
CA ALA A 232 -8.10 -23.82 7.18
C ALA A 232 -6.66 -24.28 7.40
N LEU A 233 -5.66 -23.44 7.08
CA LEU A 233 -4.25 -23.77 7.28
C LEU A 233 -3.84 -23.89 8.76
N SER A 234 -4.54 -23.22 9.66
CA SER A 234 -4.22 -23.24 11.09
C SER A 234 -4.71 -24.50 11.83
N GLY A 235 -5.47 -25.36 11.17
CA GLY A 235 -6.00 -26.58 11.77
C GLY A 235 -7.10 -26.37 12.81
N VAL A 236 -7.60 -25.13 12.98
CA VAL A 236 -8.62 -24.77 13.99
C VAL A 236 -10.00 -25.37 13.66
N GLY A 237 -10.22 -25.87 12.44
CA GLY A 237 -11.44 -26.60 12.06
C GLY A 237 -12.72 -25.74 11.96
N ALA A 238 -12.64 -24.44 12.27
CA ALA A 238 -13.73 -23.48 12.12
C ALA A 238 -13.33 -22.37 11.13
N GLU A 239 -14.20 -22.09 10.15
CA GLU A 239 -14.04 -20.94 9.27
C GLU A 239 -14.41 -19.66 10.03
N LEU A 240 -13.42 -18.88 10.45
CA LEU A 240 -13.68 -17.54 10.99
C LEU A 240 -13.97 -16.59 9.82
N THR A 241 -15.14 -15.98 9.85
CA THR A 241 -15.52 -14.90 8.95
C THR A 241 -15.08 -13.56 9.55
N VAL A 242 -15.04 -12.49 8.75
CA VAL A 242 -14.80 -11.12 9.26
C VAL A 242 -15.82 -10.74 10.34
N ALA A 243 -17.05 -11.24 10.24
CA ALA A 243 -18.10 -10.98 11.21
C ALA A 243 -17.89 -11.74 12.53
N SER A 244 -17.34 -12.96 12.49
CA SER A 244 -17.09 -13.77 13.70
C SER A 244 -15.75 -13.47 14.38
N TRP A 245 -14.80 -12.86 13.65
CA TRP A 245 -13.55 -12.40 14.24
C TRP A 245 -13.74 -11.12 15.06
N ARG A 246 -14.70 -10.27 14.66
CA ARG A 246 -15.08 -9.03 15.33
C ARG A 246 -15.89 -9.26 16.60
#